data_AF-A0A1U9Z2L8-F1
#
_entry.id   AF-A0A1U9Z2L8-F1
#
_cell.length_a   1.000
_cell.length_b   1.000
_cell.length_c   1.000
_cell.angle_alpha   90.00
_cell.angle_beta   90.00
_cell.angle_gamma   90.00
#
_symmetry.space_group_name_H-M   'P 1'
#
loop_
_entity.id
_entity.type
_entity.pdbx_description
1 polymer ?
#
loop_
_entity_poly.entity_id
_entity_poly.type
_entity_poly.pdbx_seq_one_letter_code
_entity_poly.pdbx_strand_id
1 'polypeptide(L)'
;MVAGLALAACSSSPDDPAPTIKLVQTPVEAPESARRPCGPLLSELPEEGDLSERTVVDKWGNDRMAVKICDQRRAGAVAAIDAANAALRQASERQHEP
;
A
#
# COMPACT_ATOMS: atom_id res chain seq x y z
N MET A 1 42.03 -56.94 19.90
CA MET A 1 40.67 -56.39 19.61
C MET A 1 40.10 -55.96 20.95
N VAL A 2 39.70 -54.71 21.18
CA VAL A 2 38.64 -53.97 20.48
C VAL A 2 39.00 -52.47 20.42
N ALA A 3 38.87 -51.89 19.24
CA ALA A 3 38.98 -50.44 19.02
C ALA A 3 37.67 -49.77 19.44
N GLY A 4 37.74 -48.82 20.39
CA GLY A 4 36.60 -47.99 20.77
C GLY A 4 36.38 -46.89 19.74
N LEU A 5 35.29 -46.97 18.97
CA LEU A 5 34.83 -45.86 18.15
C LEU A 5 34.30 -44.75 19.07
N ALA A 6 35.00 -43.62 19.13
CA ALA A 6 34.43 -42.38 19.66
C ALA A 6 33.45 -41.83 18.61
N LEU A 7 32.16 -41.95 18.88
CA LEU A 7 31.13 -41.20 18.16
C LEU A 7 31.36 -39.72 18.45
N ALA A 8 31.78 -38.96 17.43
CA ALA A 8 31.78 -37.52 17.48
C ALA A 8 30.32 -37.06 17.53
N ALA A 9 29.81 -36.83 18.74
CA ALA A 9 28.55 -36.14 18.94
C ALA A 9 28.77 -34.67 18.53
N CYS A 10 28.21 -34.25 17.41
CA CYS A 10 28.07 -32.84 17.09
C CYS A 10 27.27 -32.19 18.23
N SER A 11 27.93 -31.32 18.99
CA SER A 11 27.31 -30.50 20.03
C SER A 11 26.42 -29.46 19.35
N SER A 12 25.18 -29.84 19.06
CA SER A 12 24.09 -28.88 18.94
C SER A 12 23.54 -28.70 20.36
N SER A 13 23.91 -27.61 21.02
CA SER A 13 23.32 -27.21 22.30
C SER A 13 21.81 -27.05 22.10
N PRO A 14 20.96 -27.83 22.79
CA PRO A 14 19.50 -27.71 22.70
C PRO A 14 18.96 -26.45 23.42
N ASP A 15 19.84 -25.66 24.04
CA ASP A 15 19.48 -24.55 24.93
C ASP A 15 19.69 -23.15 24.31
N ASP A 16 20.01 -23.04 23.01
CA ASP A 16 20.00 -21.73 22.38
C ASP A 16 18.54 -21.24 22.33
N PRO A 17 18.19 -20.14 23.04
CA PRO A 17 16.83 -19.65 23.04
C PRO A 17 16.43 -19.31 21.61
N ALA A 18 15.26 -19.78 21.20
CA ALA A 18 14.72 -19.46 19.89
C ALA A 18 14.76 -17.94 19.67
N PRO A 19 15.20 -17.47 18.49
CA PRO A 19 15.36 -16.04 18.25
C PRO A 19 14.02 -15.33 18.46
N THR A 20 14.03 -14.25 19.24
CA THR A 20 12.85 -13.41 19.42
C THR A 20 12.65 -12.55 18.17
N ILE A 21 11.59 -12.82 17.41
CA ILE A 21 11.22 -12.01 16.25
C ILE A 21 10.39 -10.82 16.72
N LYS A 22 10.90 -9.60 16.55
CA LYS A 22 10.16 -8.37 16.80
C LYS A 22 9.59 -7.84 15.48
N LEU A 23 8.27 -7.87 15.34
CA LEU A 23 7.59 -7.18 14.25
C LEU A 23 7.59 -5.67 14.53
N VAL A 24 8.11 -4.88 13.59
CA VAL A 24 8.07 -3.41 13.66
C VAL A 24 7.22 -2.91 12.50
N GLN A 25 6.17 -2.16 12.83
CA GLN A 25 5.32 -1.50 11.85
C GLN A 25 5.67 -0.01 11.83
N THR A 26 6.12 0.48 10.67
CA THR A 26 6.51 1.88 10.48
C THR A 26 5.37 2.64 9.80
N PRO A 27 4.96 3.81 10.31
CA PRO A 27 3.97 4.64 9.64
C PRO A 27 4.49 5.11 8.28
N VAL A 28 3.60 5.21 7.29
CA VAL A 28 3.92 5.71 5.95
C VAL A 28 3.05 6.92 5.68
N GLU A 29 3.65 8.06 5.34
CA GLU A 29 2.87 9.25 5.00
C GLU A 29 2.67 9.33 3.48
N ALA A 30 1.42 9.55 3.07
CA ALA A 30 1.12 9.88 1.69
C ALA A 30 1.69 11.28 1.38
N PRO A 31 2.43 11.46 0.27
CA PRO A 31 2.96 12.76 -0.09
C PRO A 31 1.81 13.74 -0.38
N GLU A 32 2.01 15.03 -0.12
CA GLU A 32 1.02 16.09 -0.38
C GLU A 32 0.51 16.09 -1.83
N SER A 33 1.37 15.71 -2.78
CA SER A 33 0.99 15.57 -4.19
C SER A 33 -0.10 14.52 -4.41
N ALA A 34 -0.15 13.43 -3.64
CA ALA A 34 -1.18 12.40 -3.72
C ALA A 34 -2.54 12.86 -3.16
N ARG A 35 -2.54 13.95 -2.37
CA ARG A 35 -3.75 14.55 -1.81
C ARG A 35 -4.44 15.52 -2.79
N ARG A 36 -3.76 15.92 -3.87
CA ARG A 36 -4.32 16.79 -4.90
C ARG A 36 -5.37 16.05 -5.74
N PRO A 37 -6.51 16.68 -6.08
CA PRO A 37 -7.49 16.11 -7.00
C PRO A 37 -6.84 15.68 -8.32
N CYS A 38 -7.44 14.68 -8.96
CA CYS A 38 -7.01 14.28 -10.29
C CYS A 38 -7.18 15.44 -11.27
N GLY A 39 -6.15 15.70 -12.06
CA GLY A 39 -6.19 16.71 -13.12
C GLY A 39 -7.24 16.36 -14.18
N PRO A 40 -7.59 17.33 -15.05
CA PRO A 40 -8.53 17.08 -16.12
C PRO A 40 -7.97 16.00 -17.05
N LEU A 41 -8.60 14.82 -17.04
CA LEU A 41 -8.36 13.75 -18.00
C LEU A 41 -9.26 14.04 -19.19
N LEU A 42 -8.82 14.91 -20.09
CA LEU A 42 -9.57 15.26 -21.29
C LEU A 42 -9.09 14.40 -22.45
N SER A 43 -10.05 13.79 -23.14
CA SER A 43 -9.81 13.17 -24.43
C SER A 43 -9.45 14.25 -25.44
N GLU A 44 -8.45 13.98 -26.28
CA GLU A 44 -8.17 14.84 -27.42
C GLU A 44 -9.36 14.83 -28.39
N LEU A 45 -9.71 16.04 -28.84
CA LEU A 45 -10.68 16.24 -29.91
C LEU A 45 -9.94 16.10 -31.25
N PRO A 46 -10.59 15.53 -32.30
CA PRO A 46 -10.00 15.51 -33.63
C PRO A 46 -9.72 16.93 -34.14
N GLU A 47 -8.59 17.08 -34.84
CA GLU A 47 -8.17 18.35 -35.47
C GLU A 47 -9.17 18.85 -36.52
N GLU A 48 -9.83 17.94 -37.24
CA GLU A 48 -10.78 18.26 -38.30
C GLU A 48 -12.23 17.94 -37.86
N GLY A 49 -13.12 18.89 -38.16
CA GLY A 49 -14.51 18.88 -37.73
C GLY A 49 -15.36 17.85 -38.48
N ASP A 50 -16.13 17.08 -37.70
CA ASP A 50 -17.45 16.48 -37.99
C ASP A 50 -17.82 15.54 -36.83
N LEU A 51 -17.58 15.97 -35.58
CA LEU A 51 -18.00 15.19 -34.43
C LEU A 51 -19.53 15.20 -34.38
N SER A 52 -20.12 14.03 -34.59
CA SER A 52 -21.54 13.86 -34.31
C SER A 52 -21.83 14.24 -32.85
N GLU A 53 -23.02 14.79 -32.59
CA GLU A 53 -23.45 15.14 -31.22
C GLU A 53 -23.24 13.97 -30.24
N ARG A 54 -23.57 12.75 -30.68
CA ARG A 54 -23.35 11.54 -29.91
C ARG A 54 -21.88 11.35 -29.53
N THR A 55 -20.95 11.53 -30.47
CA THR A 55 -19.52 11.37 -30.21
C THR A 55 -19.00 12.41 -29.21
N VAL A 56 -19.50 13.64 -29.26
CA VAL A 56 -19.16 14.69 -28.28
C VAL A 56 -19.66 14.31 -26.89
N VAL A 57 -20.93 13.89 -26.78
CA VAL A 57 -21.55 13.48 -25.51
C VAL A 57 -20.81 12.28 -24.91
N ASP A 58 -20.47 11.28 -25.73
CA ASP A 58 -19.77 10.08 -25.28
C ASP A 58 -18.36 10.42 -24.78
N LYS A 59 -17.58 11.21 -25.52
CA LYS A 59 -16.23 11.66 -25.11
C LYS A 59 -16.29 12.45 -23.80
N TRP A 60 -17.21 13.41 -23.71
CA TRP A 60 -17.40 14.22 -22.50
C TRP A 60 -17.81 13.37 -21.29
N GLY A 61 -18.73 12.42 -21.50
CA GLY A 61 -19.16 11.48 -20.47
C GLY A 61 -17.99 10.62 -19.97
N ASN A 62 -17.19 10.08 -20.90
CA ASN A 62 -16.02 9.27 -20.58
C ASN A 62 -14.97 10.04 -19.77
N ASP A 63 -14.63 11.26 -20.18
CA ASP A 63 -13.67 12.11 -19.48
C ASP A 63 -14.11 12.40 -18.05
N ARG A 64 -15.39 12.78 -17.87
CA ARG A 64 -15.94 13.02 -16.54
C ARG A 64 -15.95 11.78 -15.66
N MET A 65 -16.26 10.62 -16.24
CA MET A 65 -16.21 9.36 -15.50
C MET A 65 -14.78 8.96 -15.14
N ALA A 66 -13.82 9.16 -16.05
CA ALA A 66 -12.40 8.91 -15.79
C ALA A 66 -11.88 9.76 -14.62
N VAL A 67 -12.18 11.06 -14.60
CA VAL A 67 -11.82 11.96 -13.49
C VAL A 67 -12.45 11.50 -12.18
N LYS A 68 -13.76 11.20 -12.16
CA LYS A 68 -14.45 10.72 -10.96
C LYS A 68 -13.85 9.42 -10.40
N ILE A 69 -13.55 8.46 -11.26
CA ILE A 69 -12.97 7.18 -10.86
C ILE A 69 -11.56 7.39 -10.30
N CYS A 70 -10.77 8.25 -10.95
CA CYS A 70 -9.44 8.62 -10.47
C CYS A 70 -9.51 9.23 -9.08
N ASP A 71 -10.38 10.21 -8.86
CA ASP A 71 -10.54 10.87 -7.57
C ASP A 71 -11.02 9.92 -6.48
N GLN A 72 -11.96 9.03 -6.80
CA GLN A 72 -12.44 8.03 -5.85
C GLN A 72 -11.33 7.08 -5.42
N ARG A 73 -10.53 6.57 -6.37
CA ARG A 73 -9.41 5.67 -6.08
C ARG A 73 -8.32 6.37 -5.27
N ARG A 74 -7.96 7.59 -5.66
CA ARG A 74 -6.98 8.42 -4.96
C ARG A 74 -7.40 8.69 -3.51
N ALA A 75 -8.62 9.18 -3.32
CA ALA A 75 -9.15 9.48 -1.99
C ALA A 75 -9.22 8.22 -1.11
N GLY A 76 -9.65 7.09 -1.67
CA GLY A 76 -9.67 5.80 -0.97
C GLY A 76 -8.28 5.34 -0.52
N ALA A 77 -7.27 5.45 -1.40
CA ALA A 77 -5.90 5.07 -1.06
C ALA A 77 -5.31 5.95 0.05
N VAL A 78 -5.49 7.27 -0.04
CA VAL A 78 -5.02 8.22 0.99
C VAL A 78 -5.72 7.95 2.32
N ALA A 79 -7.04 7.74 2.31
CA ALA A 79 -7.81 7.44 3.52
C ALA A 79 -7.35 6.12 4.18
N ALA A 80 -7.01 5.10 3.39
CA ALA A 80 -6.49 3.84 3.91
C ALA A 80 -5.14 4.02 4.60
N ILE A 81 -4.24 4.81 4.02
CA ILE A 81 -2.93 5.15 4.63
C ILE A 81 -3.14 5.90 5.95
N ASP A 82 -3.99 6.93 5.94
CA ASP A 82 -4.26 7.75 7.13
C ASP A 82 -4.89 6.90 8.25
N ALA A 83 -5.82 6.01 7.92
CA ALA A 83 -6.45 5.09 8.86
C ALA A 83 -5.46 4.06 9.43
N ALA A 84 -4.57 3.50 8.59
CA ALA A 84 -3.54 2.58 9.05
C ALA A 84 -2.59 3.26 10.05
N ASN A 85 -2.15 4.48 9.76
CA ASN A 85 -1.30 5.24 10.68
C ASN A 85 -2.01 5.59 11.99
N ALA A 86 -3.30 5.93 11.94
CA ALA A 86 -4.09 6.17 13.14
C ALA A 86 -4.18 4.90 14.02
N ALA A 87 -4.42 3.74 13.42
CA ALA A 87 -4.47 2.46 14.13
C ALA A 87 -3.10 2.11 14.76
N LEU A 88 -1.99 2.37 14.05
CA LEU A 88 -0.64 2.16 14.59
C LEU A 88 -0.39 3.03 15.83
N ARG A 89 -0.77 4.32 15.80
CA ARG A 89 -0.64 5.22 16.97
C ARG A 89 -1.42 4.68 18.17
N GLN A 90 -2.69 4.34 18.00
CA GLN A 90 -3.52 3.76 19.06
C GLN A 90 -2.99 2.43 19.60
N ALA A 91 -2.36 1.61 18.76
CA ALA A 91 -1.73 0.37 19.21
C ALA A 91 -0.49 0.66 20.08
N SER A 92 0.33 1.65 19.71
CA SER A 92 1.49 2.05 20.50
C SER A 92 1.12 2.65 21.86
N GLU A 93 0.05 3.43 21.93
CA GLU A 93 -0.47 4.02 23.18
C GLU A 93 -0.96 2.95 24.15
N ARG A 94 -1.72 1.95 23.66
CA ARG A 94 -2.20 0.82 24.48
C ARG A 94 -1.09 -0.07 25.01
N GLN A 95 0.05 -0.16 24.33
CA GLN A 95 1.21 -0.91 24.80
C GLN A 95 1.98 -0.19 25.92
N HIS A 96 1.68 1.09 26.16
CA HIS A 96 2.31 1.91 27.19
C HIS A 96 1.40 2.16 28.41
N GLU A 97 0.19 1.60 28.42
CA GLU A 97 -0.71 1.60 29.57
C GLU A 97 -0.30 0.46 30.54
N PRO A 98 -0.03 0.77 31.83
CA PRO A 98 0.52 -0.19 32.80
C PRO A 98 -0.48 -1.25 33.28
#